data_AF-A0A3N5UU58-F1
#
_entry.id   AF-A0A3N5UU58-F1
#
_cell.length_a   1.000
_cell.length_b   1.000
_cell.length_c   1.000
_cell.angle_alpha   90.00
_cell.angle_beta   90.00
_cell.angle_gamma   90.00
#
_symmetry.space_group_name_H-M   'P 1'
#
loop_
_entity.id
_entity.type
_entity.pdbx_description
1 polymer ?
#
loop_
_entity_poly.entity_id
_entity_poly.type
_entity_poly.pdbx_seq_one_letter_code
_entity_poly.pdbx_strand_id
1 'polypeptide(L)'
;MCYQECALYGELVLWLRDRAAELLAGSGANVEAESERLDNLIRQWFFEPRDDLHGCAPRDLIWAEQMELPNPIHPERIAEFFEDNCPICQFEHENLKRALESGEDPGFHWHHDDGGYPLIAYYDSEGWDARWARDDAELAEWKRQEEETAAAPAPDA
;
A
#
# COMPACT_ATOMS: atom_id res chain seq x y z
N MET A 1 -7.48 -7.04 -2.46
CA MET A 1 -6.50 -7.32 -1.40
C MET A 1 -7.17 -7.37 -0.05
N CYS A 2 -6.72 -8.22 0.89
CA CYS A 2 -7.25 -8.23 2.26
C CYS A 2 -6.57 -7.12 3.09
N TYR A 3 -6.97 -5.86 2.89
CA TYR A 3 -6.41 -4.72 3.64
C TYR A 3 -6.51 -4.89 5.17
N GLN A 4 -7.52 -5.63 5.64
CA GLN A 4 -7.69 -5.97 7.06
C GLN A 4 -6.53 -6.79 7.62
N GLU A 5 -6.04 -7.75 6.84
CA GLU A 5 -4.90 -8.56 7.22
C GLU A 5 -3.63 -7.69 7.26
N CYS A 6 -3.47 -6.78 6.30
CA CYS A 6 -2.36 -5.81 6.28
C CYS A 6 -2.38 -4.85 7.49
N ALA A 7 -3.54 -4.31 7.85
CA ALA A 7 -3.70 -3.42 9.01
C ALA A 7 -3.38 -4.16 10.33
N LEU A 8 -3.90 -5.38 10.49
CA LEU A 8 -3.59 -6.23 11.64
C LEU A 8 -2.11 -6.62 11.71
N TYR A 9 -1.43 -6.81 10.57
CA TYR A 9 0.02 -6.98 10.56
C TYR A 9 0.75 -5.73 11.04
N GLY A 10 0.28 -4.55 10.66
CA GLY A 10 0.78 -3.28 11.16
C GLY A 10 0.71 -3.19 12.69
N GLU A 11 -0.47 -3.43 13.25
CA GLU A 11 -0.66 -3.43 14.70
C GLU A 11 0.17 -4.52 15.41
N LEU A 12 0.27 -5.71 14.80
CA LEU A 12 1.08 -6.80 15.33
C LEU A 12 2.56 -6.39 15.43
N VAL A 13 3.10 -5.67 14.44
CA VAL A 13 4.48 -5.18 14.46
C VAL A 13 4.71 -4.21 15.62
N LEU A 14 3.80 -3.24 15.82
CA LEU A 14 3.91 -2.30 16.93
C LEU A 14 3.78 -2.99 18.30
N TRP A 15 2.84 -3.92 18.41
CA TRP A 15 2.67 -4.72 19.62
C TRP A 15 3.91 -5.56 19.93
N LEU A 16 4.51 -6.20 18.92
CA LEU A 16 5.74 -6.99 19.06
C LEU A 16 6.93 -6.11 19.44
N ARG A 17 7.05 -4.91 18.87
CA ARG A 17 8.08 -3.92 19.23
C ARG A 17 8.00 -3.60 20.72
N ASP A 18 6.83 -3.21 21.18
CA ASP A 18 6.63 -2.80 22.58
C ASP A 18 6.87 -3.98 23.52
N ARG A 19 6.37 -5.17 23.16
CA ARG A 19 6.59 -6.37 23.96
C ARG A 19 8.06 -6.80 24.01
N ALA A 20 8.78 -6.66 22.90
CA ALA A 20 10.21 -6.94 22.86
C ALA A 20 11.01 -5.92 23.68
N ALA A 21 10.64 -4.64 23.65
CA ALA A 21 11.27 -3.61 24.47
C ALA A 21 11.17 -3.93 25.97
N GLU A 22 9.99 -4.33 26.44
CA GLU A 22 9.78 -4.76 27.83
C GLU A 22 10.65 -5.97 28.22
N LEU A 23 10.74 -6.96 27.33
CA LEU A 23 11.52 -8.18 27.58
C LEU A 23 13.04 -7.91 27.57
N LEU A 24 13.51 -7.06 26.67
CA LEU A 24 14.92 -6.72 26.51
C LEU A 24 15.43 -5.78 27.61
N ALA A 25 14.58 -4.90 28.12
CA ALA A 25 14.96 -3.98 29.17
C ALA A 25 15.26 -4.68 30.52
N GLY A 26 14.72 -5.88 30.74
CA GLY A 26 14.94 -6.66 31.96
C GLY A 26 14.56 -5.88 33.22
N SER A 27 15.23 -6.15 34.35
CA SER A 27 14.90 -5.57 35.66
C SER A 27 15.65 -4.26 35.99
N GLY A 28 16.33 -3.63 35.02
CA GLY A 28 17.11 -2.42 35.28
C GLY A 28 17.40 -1.50 34.09
N ALA A 29 16.91 -1.80 32.89
CA ALA A 29 17.08 -0.92 31.74
C ALA A 29 15.81 -0.10 31.44
N ASN A 30 15.99 0.90 30.60
CA ASN A 30 14.96 1.85 30.18
C ASN A 30 14.16 1.25 29.00
N VAL A 31 12.88 0.93 29.23
CA VAL A 31 11.98 0.35 28.22
C VAL A 31 11.81 1.30 27.03
N GLU A 32 11.72 2.61 27.28
CA GLU A 32 11.62 3.62 26.23
C GLU A 32 12.85 3.61 25.31
N ALA A 33 14.06 3.44 25.86
CA ALA A 33 15.28 3.35 25.07
C ALA A 33 15.33 2.09 24.18
N GLU A 34 14.86 0.94 24.69
CA GLU A 34 14.76 -0.27 23.87
C GLU A 34 13.65 -0.17 22.83
N SER A 35 12.53 0.47 23.15
CA SER A 35 11.45 0.73 22.20
C SER A 35 11.94 1.64 21.06
N GLU A 36 12.64 2.74 21.37
CA GLU A 36 13.24 3.63 20.37
C GLU A 36 14.28 2.90 19.51
N ARG A 37 15.11 2.04 20.11
CA ARG A 37 16.07 1.23 19.35
C ARG A 37 15.38 0.27 18.38
N LEU A 38 14.32 -0.40 18.81
CA LEU A 38 13.55 -1.31 17.96
C LEU A 38 12.77 -0.55 16.88
N ASP A 39 12.22 0.63 17.20
CA ASP A 39 11.53 1.47 16.22
C ASP A 39 12.47 1.92 15.10
N ASN A 40 13.71 2.30 15.45
CA ASN A 40 14.74 2.62 14.45
C ASN A 40 15.08 1.43 13.54
N LEU A 41 15.08 0.20 14.06
CA LEU A 41 15.28 -0.99 13.23
C LEU A 41 14.11 -1.24 12.28
N ILE A 42 12.88 -1.06 12.76
CA ILE A 42 11.68 -1.19 11.92
C ILE A 42 11.69 -0.11 10.84
N ARG A 43 12.00 1.14 11.20
CA ARG A 43 12.14 2.24 10.25
C ARG A 43 13.22 1.96 9.22
N GLN A 44 14.40 1.51 9.63
CA GLN A 44 15.45 1.12 8.69
C GLN A 44 14.94 0.06 7.71
N TRP A 45 14.35 -1.03 8.22
CA TRP A 45 13.79 -2.09 7.38
C TRP A 45 12.72 -1.57 6.41
N PHE A 46 11.86 -0.64 6.86
CA PHE A 46 10.74 -0.12 6.08
C PHE A 46 11.18 0.73 4.88
N PHE A 47 12.30 1.47 5.03
CA PHE A 47 12.81 2.40 4.02
C PHE A 47 14.01 1.86 3.21
N GLU A 48 14.63 0.76 3.63
CA GLU A 48 15.80 0.20 2.94
C GLU A 48 15.37 -0.72 1.78
N PRO A 49 15.86 -0.48 0.55
CA PRO A 49 15.67 -1.40 -0.58
C PRO A 49 16.17 -2.80 -0.29
N ARG A 50 15.45 -3.82 -0.77
CA ARG A 50 15.81 -5.22 -0.49
C ARG A 50 15.83 -6.11 -1.73
N ASP A 51 16.81 -7.00 -1.80
CA ASP A 51 16.96 -7.93 -2.91
C ASP A 51 15.80 -8.94 -3.01
N ASP A 52 15.22 -9.35 -1.87
CA ASP A 52 14.04 -10.22 -1.81
C ASP A 52 12.75 -9.50 -2.25
N LEU A 53 12.79 -8.18 -2.32
CA LEU A 53 11.73 -7.30 -2.84
C LEU A 53 12.11 -6.68 -4.18
N HIS A 54 12.95 -7.37 -4.96
CA HIS A 54 13.38 -6.94 -6.28
C HIS A 54 14.08 -5.57 -6.33
N GLY A 55 14.70 -5.15 -5.22
CA GLY A 55 15.36 -3.84 -5.12
C GLY A 55 14.42 -2.72 -4.69
N CYS A 56 13.18 -3.02 -4.31
CA CYS A 56 12.25 -2.05 -3.73
C CYS A 56 12.35 -2.03 -2.21
N ALA A 57 12.08 -0.87 -1.61
CA ALA A 57 11.83 -0.79 -0.17
C ALA A 57 10.40 -1.29 0.12
N PRO A 58 10.13 -1.91 1.28
CA PRO A 58 8.78 -2.31 1.68
C PRO A 58 7.76 -1.16 1.57
N ARG A 59 8.16 0.06 1.98
CA ARG A 59 7.35 1.27 1.84
C ARG A 59 6.84 1.47 0.41
N ASP A 60 7.71 1.34 -0.58
CA ASP A 60 7.38 1.69 -1.96
C ASP A 60 6.37 0.72 -2.56
N LEU A 61 6.45 -0.56 -2.19
CA LEU A 61 5.48 -1.58 -2.59
C LEU A 61 4.11 -1.31 -1.95
N ILE A 62 4.08 -0.98 -0.65
CA ILE A 62 2.83 -0.66 0.05
C ILE A 62 2.20 0.60 -0.56
N TRP A 63 2.99 1.61 -0.90
CA TRP A 63 2.49 2.82 -1.55
C TRP A 63 1.98 2.56 -2.96
N ALA A 64 2.67 1.73 -3.74
CA ALA A 64 2.19 1.35 -5.06
C ALA A 64 0.83 0.67 -4.95
N GLU A 65 0.67 -0.28 -4.03
CA GLU A 65 -0.61 -0.92 -3.75
C GLU A 65 -1.71 0.07 -3.32
N GLN A 66 -1.44 0.96 -2.35
CA GLN A 66 -2.40 1.95 -1.86
C GLN A 66 -2.84 2.96 -2.94
N MET A 67 -2.02 3.15 -3.96
CA MET A 67 -2.32 3.99 -5.11
C MET A 67 -2.85 3.19 -6.32
N GLU A 68 -3.11 1.90 -6.14
CA GLU A 68 -3.52 0.97 -7.20
C GLU A 68 -2.55 0.95 -8.40
N LEU A 69 -1.28 1.24 -8.13
CA LEU A 69 -0.20 1.17 -9.10
C LEU A 69 0.41 -0.23 -9.10
N PRO A 70 0.80 -0.75 -10.27
CA PRO A 70 1.52 -2.01 -10.33
C PRO A 70 2.85 -1.90 -9.59
N ASN A 71 3.21 -2.94 -8.84
CA ASN A 71 4.54 -3.03 -8.24
C ASN A 71 5.61 -3.02 -9.35
N PRO A 72 6.66 -2.21 -9.22
CA PRO A 72 7.69 -2.12 -10.24
C PRO A 72 8.46 -3.44 -10.33
N ILE A 73 8.44 -4.07 -11.51
CA ILE A 73 9.33 -5.19 -11.82
C ILE A 73 10.54 -4.60 -12.55
N HIS A 74 11.69 -4.69 -11.90
CA HIS A 74 12.95 -4.29 -12.50
C HIS A 74 13.21 -5.10 -13.79
N PRO A 75 13.54 -4.46 -14.93
CA PRO A 75 13.68 -5.13 -16.23
C PRO A 75 14.61 -6.35 -16.22
N GLU A 76 15.68 -6.30 -15.43
CA GLU A 76 16.65 -7.36 -15.24
C GLU A 76 16.11 -8.59 -14.48
N ARG A 77 14.94 -8.49 -13.84
CA ARG A 77 14.33 -9.54 -12.99
C ARG A 77 13.01 -10.10 -13.54
N ILE A 78 12.54 -9.61 -14.68
CA ILE A 78 11.27 -10.04 -15.30
C ILE A 78 11.23 -11.57 -15.51
N ALA A 79 12.36 -12.19 -15.84
CA ALA A 79 12.45 -13.64 -16.06
C ALA A 79 12.19 -14.47 -14.80
N GLU A 80 12.24 -13.88 -13.61
CA GLU A 80 12.02 -14.56 -12.32
C GLU A 80 10.53 -14.79 -12.02
N PHE A 81 9.62 -14.08 -12.70
CA PHE A 81 8.17 -14.10 -12.41
C PHE A 81 7.37 -15.12 -13.23
N PHE A 82 8.00 -15.75 -14.22
CA PHE A 82 7.31 -16.67 -15.12
C PHE A 82 7.95 -18.05 -15.09
N GLU A 83 7.19 -19.04 -14.64
CA GLU A 83 7.53 -20.44 -14.89
C GLU A 83 7.11 -20.81 -16.31
N ASP A 84 8.09 -21.07 -17.18
CA ASP A 84 7.88 -21.35 -18.61
C ASP A 84 6.86 -22.47 -18.91
N ASN A 85 6.57 -23.34 -17.93
CA ASN A 85 5.77 -24.54 -18.11
C ASN A 85 4.46 -24.61 -17.28
N CYS A 86 3.99 -23.52 -16.66
CA CYS A 86 2.73 -23.54 -15.89
C CYS A 86 1.51 -23.05 -16.71
N PRO A 87 0.54 -23.92 -17.05
CA PRO A 87 -0.63 -23.56 -17.86
C PRO A 87 -1.58 -22.55 -17.19
N ILE A 88 -1.62 -22.53 -15.85
CA ILE A 88 -2.46 -21.60 -15.08
C ILE A 88 -1.86 -20.19 -15.11
N CYS A 89 -0.55 -20.05 -14.95
CA CYS A 89 0.13 -18.76 -15.04
C CYS A 89 0.01 -18.15 -16.44
N GLN A 90 0.02 -18.97 -17.49
CA GLN A 90 -0.22 -18.52 -18.86
C GLN A 90 -1.67 -18.04 -19.07
N PHE A 91 -2.65 -18.74 -18.48
CA PHE A 91 -4.07 -18.38 -18.56
C PHE A 91 -4.41 -17.08 -17.80
N GLU A 92 -3.89 -16.92 -16.58
CA GLU A 92 -4.10 -15.70 -15.78
C GLU A 92 -3.43 -14.48 -16.43
N HIS A 93 -2.24 -14.65 -17.01
CA HIS A 93 -1.56 -13.59 -17.76
C HIS A 93 -2.35 -13.15 -19.00
N GLU A 94 -2.99 -14.08 -19.71
CA GLU A 94 -3.84 -13.75 -20.86
C GLU A 94 -5.14 -13.04 -20.46
N ASN A 95 -5.77 -13.41 -19.35
CA ASN A 95 -6.98 -12.76 -18.86
C ASN A 95 -6.71 -11.33 -18.37
N LEU A 96 -5.61 -11.14 -17.63
CA LEU A 96 -5.19 -9.82 -17.16
C LEU A 96 -4.84 -8.90 -18.34
N LYS A 97 -4.11 -9.41 -19.35
CA LYS A 97 -3.87 -8.66 -20.60
C LYS A 97 -5.16 -8.25 -21.28
N ARG A 98 -6.14 -9.15 -21.37
CA ARG A 98 -7.40 -8.88 -22.06
C ARG A 98 -8.23 -7.81 -21.35
N ALA A 99 -8.29 -7.82 -20.02
CA ALA A 99 -8.97 -6.80 -19.21
C ALA A 99 -8.29 -5.42 -19.33
N LEU A 100 -6.96 -5.38 -19.33
CA LEU A 100 -6.20 -4.14 -19.52
C LEU A 100 -6.32 -3.58 -20.94
N GLU A 101 -6.37 -4.45 -21.95
CA GLU A 101 -6.56 -4.06 -23.37
C GLU A 101 -7.99 -3.60 -23.67
N SER A 102 -9.00 -4.08 -22.93
CA SER A 102 -10.40 -3.64 -23.06
C SER A 102 -10.74 -2.41 -22.22
N GLY A 103 -9.85 -2.00 -21.32
CA GLY A 103 -10.11 -0.90 -20.36
C GLY A 103 -11.14 -1.25 -19.29
N GLU A 104 -11.38 -2.55 -19.05
CA GLU A 104 -12.31 -3.02 -18.03
C GLU A 104 -11.60 -3.19 -16.68
N ASP A 105 -12.22 -2.67 -15.61
CA ASP A 105 -11.79 -2.95 -14.23
C ASP A 105 -12.03 -4.45 -13.94
N PRO A 106 -11.00 -5.22 -13.55
CA PRO A 106 -11.13 -6.65 -13.25
C PRO A 106 -12.01 -6.95 -12.03
N GLY A 107 -12.48 -5.93 -11.30
CA GLY A 107 -13.74 -5.98 -10.56
C GLY A 107 -13.70 -6.81 -9.27
N PHE A 108 -13.15 -6.24 -8.19
CA PHE A 108 -13.40 -6.66 -6.80
C PHE A 108 -13.13 -5.52 -5.81
N HIS A 109 -14.18 -4.86 -5.30
CA HIS A 109 -14.04 -3.81 -4.26
C HIS A 109 -15.11 -3.92 -3.17
N TRP A 110 -14.69 -4.00 -1.90
CA TRP A 110 -15.50 -3.73 -0.70
C TRP A 110 -14.59 -3.03 0.32
N HIS A 111 -15.11 -2.00 1.01
CA HIS A 111 -14.29 -1.11 1.86
C HIS A 111 -14.60 -1.28 3.35
N HIS A 112 -13.55 -1.46 4.15
CA HIS A 112 -13.53 -1.07 5.56
C HIS A 112 -12.67 0.18 5.68
N ASP A 113 -13.27 1.25 6.19
CA ASP A 113 -12.60 2.48 6.61
C ASP A 113 -11.85 2.19 7.92
N ASP A 114 -10.53 2.37 7.89
CA ASP A 114 -9.62 1.93 8.94
C ASP A 114 -9.85 2.67 10.26
N GLY A 115 -10.59 3.80 10.29
CA GLY A 115 -10.91 4.52 11.53
C GLY A 115 -9.71 4.80 12.47
N GLY A 116 -8.49 4.67 11.95
CA GLY A 116 -7.28 4.36 12.71
C GLY A 116 -6.02 4.65 11.86
N TYR A 117 -4.87 4.75 12.53
CA TYR A 117 -3.61 5.24 11.95
C TYR A 117 -2.74 4.03 11.52
N PRO A 118 -2.76 3.61 10.24
CA PRO A 118 -2.06 2.41 9.80
C PRO A 118 -0.54 2.55 9.93
N LEU A 119 0.19 1.43 9.90
CA LEU A 119 1.64 1.42 10.09
C LEU A 119 2.39 2.36 9.12
N ILE A 120 1.89 2.49 7.88
CA ILE A 120 2.46 3.42 6.91
C ILE A 120 2.24 4.90 7.29
N ALA A 121 1.11 5.24 7.92
CA ALA A 121 0.90 6.57 8.49
C ALA A 121 1.85 6.83 9.66
N TYR A 122 2.19 5.80 10.44
CA TYR A 122 3.14 5.90 11.53
C TYR A 122 4.59 6.13 11.08
N TYR A 123 5.06 5.39 10.07
CA TYR A 123 6.45 5.50 9.61
C TYR A 123 6.66 6.56 8.53
N ASP A 124 5.65 6.84 7.70
CA ASP A 124 5.67 7.81 6.60
C ASP A 124 4.45 8.75 6.66
N SER A 125 4.37 9.52 7.75
CA SER A 125 3.28 10.48 7.97
C SER A 125 3.21 11.55 6.89
N GLU A 126 4.34 11.97 6.32
CA GLU A 126 4.37 12.96 5.23
C GLU A 126 3.75 12.39 3.95
N GLY A 127 4.12 11.17 3.55
CA GLY A 127 3.50 10.48 2.42
C GLY A 127 2.00 10.25 2.64
N TRP A 128 1.62 9.93 3.87
CA TRP A 128 0.22 9.75 4.28
C TRP A 128 -0.61 11.02 4.10
N ASP A 129 -0.13 12.14 4.63
CA ASP A 129 -0.79 13.43 4.51
C ASP A 129 -0.88 13.87 3.04
N ALA A 130 0.18 13.63 2.25
CA ALA A 130 0.22 13.95 0.83
C ALA A 130 -0.83 13.17 0.01
N ARG A 131 -1.05 11.89 0.34
CA ARG A 131 -2.09 11.06 -0.28
C ARG A 131 -3.48 11.62 -0.01
N TRP A 132 -3.81 11.90 1.26
CA TRP A 132 -5.14 12.45 1.60
C TRP A 132 -5.39 13.82 0.95
N ALA A 133 -4.37 14.67 0.89
CA ALA A 133 -4.49 15.96 0.20
C ALA A 133 -4.80 15.79 -1.30
N ARG A 134 -4.27 14.75 -1.95
CA ARG A 134 -4.60 14.42 -3.35
C ARG A 134 -6.02 13.90 -3.47
N ASP A 135 -6.41 12.94 -2.65
CA ASP A 135 -7.75 12.32 -2.70
C ASP A 135 -8.85 13.37 -2.42
N ASP A 136 -8.61 14.31 -1.48
CA ASP A 136 -9.48 15.46 -1.23
C ASP A 136 -9.60 16.39 -2.45
N ALA A 137 -8.49 16.64 -3.15
CA ALA A 137 -8.47 17.48 -4.34
C ALA A 137 -9.21 16.82 -5.52
N GLU A 138 -9.05 15.52 -5.71
CA GLU A 138 -9.77 14.73 -6.72
C GLU A 138 -11.27 14.70 -6.43
N LEU A 139 -11.66 14.46 -5.17
CA LEU A 139 -13.07 14.52 -4.76
C LEU A 139 -13.67 15.91 -4.97
N ALA A 140 -12.92 16.97 -4.67
CA ALA A 140 -13.37 18.35 -4.88
C ALA A 140 -13.55 18.67 -6.37
N GLU A 141 -12.66 18.17 -7.25
CA GLU A 141 -12.79 18.30 -8.70
C GLU A 141 -13.99 17.52 -9.23
N TRP A 142 -14.17 16.27 -8.81
CA TRP A 142 -15.32 15.46 -9.20
C TRP A 142 -16.65 16.11 -8.83
N LYS A 143 -16.76 16.68 -7.61
CA LYS A 143 -17.95 17.43 -7.17
C LYS A 143 -18.22 18.66 -8.05
N ARG A 144 -17.18 19.42 -8.43
CA ARG A 144 -17.33 20.55 -9.36
C ARG A 144 -17.87 20.10 -10.72
N GLN A 145 -17.33 19.02 -11.26
CA GLN A 145 -17.76 18.48 -12.55
C GLN A 145 -19.20 17.96 -12.52
N GLU A 146 -19.63 17.31 -11.43
CA GLU A 146 -21.03 16.92 -11.23
C GLU A 146 -21.95 18.15 -11.20
N GLU A 147 -21.60 19.20 -10.46
CA GLU A 147 -22.39 20.43 -10.38
C GLU A 147 -22.50 21.14 -11.73
N GLU A 148 -21.41 21.20 -12.50
CA GLU A 148 -21.39 21.78 -13.85
C GLU A 148 -22.23 20.95 -14.84
N THR A 149 -22.15 19.62 -14.76
CA THR A 149 -22.94 18.72 -15.61
C THR A 149 -24.43 18.79 -15.28
N ALA A 150 -24.78 18.90 -13.99
CA ALA A 150 -26.16 19.06 -13.53
C ALA A 150 -26.76 20.43 -13.90
N ALA A 151 -25.92 21.46 -14.07
CA ALA A 151 -26.33 22.81 -14.45
C ALA A 151 -26.43 23.01 -15.98
N ALA A 152 -25.99 22.06 -16.81
CA ALA A 152 -26.05 22.16 -18.25
C ALA A 152 -27.50 22.09 -18.76
N PRO A 153 -27.98 23.08 -19.54
CA PRO A 153 -29.33 23.05 -20.10
C PRO A 153 -29.46 21.89 -21.11
N ALA A 154 -30.62 21.23 -21.12
CA ALA A 154 -30.91 20.16 -22.06
C ALA A 154 -30.72 20.66 -23.52
N PRO A 155 -30.07 19.87 -24.39
CA PRO A 155 -29.92 20.26 -25.79
C PRO A 155 -31.32 20.43 -26.43
N ASP A 156 -31.55 21.58 -27.05
CA ASP A 156 -32.82 21.91 -27.71
C ASP A 156 -33.20 20.80 -28.72
N ALA A 157 -34.36 20.18 -28.49
CA ALA A 157 -34.95 19.13 -29.32
C ALA A 157 -35.91 19.72 -30.37
#